data_AF-A0A3P3E575-F1
#
_entry.id   AF-A0A3P3E575-F1
#
_cell.length_a   1.000
_cell.length_b   1.000
_cell.length_c   1.000
_cell.angle_alpha   90.00
_cell.angle_beta   90.00
_cell.angle_gamma   90.00
#
_symmetry.space_group_name_H-M   'P 1'
#
loop_
_entity.id
_entity.type
_entity.pdbx_description
1 polymer ?
#
loop_
_entity_poly.entity_id
_entity_poly.type
_entity_poly.pdbx_seq_one_letter_code
_entity_poly.pdbx_strand_id
1 'polypeptide(L)'
;EFWPALEQPTLQKSKLDWDFVVGNAPEGKTAIGTYGGWNLAIFEASQHKEAAWKLIQFLTREDVNGDVVELVPANMKAAQSFLAANRKGADLIIPHLENASPRPLSPRYLEVADIEVTLAQDVFSGMDPQQAADKACTAIDALN
;
A
#
# COMPACT_ATOMS: atom_id res chain seq x y z
N GLU A 1 -4.33 1.88 2.64
CA GLU A 1 -5.38 2.12 1.64
C GLU A 1 -6.50 3.00 2.23
N PHE A 2 -6.25 4.30 2.43
CA PHE A 2 -7.28 5.22 2.96
C PHE A 2 -8.14 5.85 1.85
N TRP A 3 -7.75 5.65 0.59
CA TRP A 3 -8.30 6.44 -0.51
C TRP A 3 -9.74 6.06 -0.93
N PRO A 4 -10.15 4.78 -0.96
CA PRO A 4 -11.57 4.43 -1.16
C PRO A 4 -12.49 4.97 -0.06
N ALA A 5 -11.94 5.34 1.10
CA ALA A 5 -12.71 5.95 2.18
C ALA A 5 -13.07 7.41 1.87
N LEU A 6 -12.16 8.18 1.26
CA LEU A 6 -12.40 9.60 0.90
C LEU A 6 -13.44 9.77 -0.23
N GLU A 7 -13.64 8.72 -1.02
CA GLU A 7 -14.67 8.68 -2.07
C GLU A 7 -16.04 8.19 -1.56
N GLN A 8 -16.15 7.82 -0.27
CA GLN A 8 -17.43 7.43 0.30
C GLN A 8 -18.41 8.61 0.30
N PRO A 9 -19.66 8.44 -0.18
CA PRO A 9 -20.66 9.50 -0.18
C PRO A 9 -20.93 10.12 1.19
N THR A 10 -20.70 9.36 2.27
CA THR A 10 -20.82 9.84 3.65
C THR A 10 -19.73 10.83 4.03
N LEU A 11 -18.47 10.61 3.59
CA LEU A 11 -17.38 11.57 3.82
C LEU A 11 -17.55 12.82 2.95
N GLN A 12 -17.98 12.67 1.69
CA GLN A 12 -18.23 13.80 0.79
C GLN A 12 -19.37 14.72 1.24
N LYS A 13 -20.37 14.17 1.95
CA LYS A 13 -21.48 14.94 2.54
C LYS A 13 -21.13 15.54 3.91
N SER A 14 -19.96 15.22 4.45
CA SER A 14 -19.50 15.75 5.73
C SER A 14 -19.21 17.25 5.62
N LYS A 15 -19.30 17.95 6.76
CA LYS A 15 -18.79 19.32 6.91
C LYS A 15 -17.29 19.37 7.19
N LEU A 16 -16.67 18.22 7.46
CA LEU A 16 -15.24 18.10 7.68
C LEU A 16 -14.54 18.10 6.33
N ASP A 17 -13.48 18.91 6.22
CA ASP A 17 -12.59 18.85 5.07
C ASP A 17 -11.66 17.65 5.24
N TRP A 18 -12.02 16.56 4.57
CA TRP A 18 -11.21 15.36 4.53
C TRP A 18 -10.16 15.52 3.45
N ASP A 19 -8.90 15.68 3.87
CA ASP A 19 -7.77 15.78 2.96
C ASP A 19 -6.73 14.69 3.26
N PHE A 20 -5.81 14.51 2.31
CA PHE A 20 -4.68 13.63 2.47
C PHE A 20 -3.60 14.30 3.33
N VAL A 21 -3.27 13.65 4.44
CA VAL A 21 -2.13 14.04 5.28
C VAL A 21 -1.10 12.92 5.22
N VAL A 22 0.15 13.27 4.89
CA VAL A 22 1.29 12.35 4.99
C VAL A 22 1.39 11.87 6.44
N GLY A 23 1.54 10.56 6.65
CA GLY A 23 1.43 9.92 7.97
C GLY A 23 2.24 10.59 9.10
N ASN A 24 1.87 10.28 10.32
CA ASN A 24 2.52 10.78 11.54
C ASN A 24 3.77 9.96 11.90
N ALA A 25 4.83 10.64 12.36
CA ALA A 25 6.01 10.03 12.95
C ALA A 25 6.33 10.66 14.32
N PRO A 26 7.07 9.95 15.18
CA PRO A 26 7.61 10.54 16.41
C PRO A 26 8.42 11.81 16.13
N GLU A 27 8.57 12.66 17.15
CA GLU A 27 9.35 13.90 17.04
C GLU A 27 10.77 13.62 16.52
N GLY A 28 11.20 14.40 15.54
CA GLY A 28 12.51 14.26 14.88
C GLY A 28 12.63 13.05 13.95
N LYS A 29 11.54 12.35 13.62
CA LYS A 29 11.50 11.26 12.64
C LYS A 29 10.66 11.61 11.42
N THR A 30 10.99 10.98 10.30
CA THR A 30 10.18 11.05 9.07
C THR A 30 9.22 9.87 9.04
N ALA A 31 7.96 10.13 8.71
CA ALA A 31 6.98 9.05 8.53
C ALA A 31 7.29 8.27 7.27
N ILE A 32 7.40 6.95 7.40
CA ILE A 32 7.64 6.05 6.27
C ILE A 32 6.32 5.32 6.01
N GLY A 33 5.76 5.55 4.81
CA GLY A 33 4.57 4.84 4.35
C GLY A 33 4.90 3.42 3.90
N THR A 34 3.86 2.60 3.74
CA THR A 34 4.00 1.30 3.09
C THR A 34 3.88 1.47 1.57
N TYR A 35 4.88 0.99 0.84
CA TYR A 35 4.86 0.92 -0.62
C TYR A 35 4.22 -0.41 -1.04
N GLY A 36 2.96 -0.33 -1.45
CA GLY A 36 2.16 -1.48 -1.89
C GLY A 36 1.68 -1.31 -3.32
N GLY A 37 0.85 -2.27 -3.75
CA GLY A 37 0.25 -2.26 -5.07
C GLY A 37 -0.11 -3.67 -5.51
N TRP A 38 -0.57 -3.77 -6.75
CA TRP A 38 -0.96 -5.02 -7.38
C TRP A 38 -0.10 -5.24 -8.61
N ASN A 39 0.47 -6.44 -8.73
CA ASN A 39 1.16 -6.87 -9.93
C ASN A 39 0.23 -7.72 -10.79
N LEU A 40 0.37 -7.59 -12.10
CA LEU A 40 -0.21 -8.53 -13.05
C LEU A 40 0.77 -9.68 -13.24
N ALA A 41 0.30 -10.91 -13.02
CA ALA A 41 1.12 -12.12 -13.17
C ALA A 41 0.42 -13.12 -14.10
N ILE A 42 1.23 -13.88 -14.84
CA ILE A 42 0.75 -15.00 -15.66
C ILE A 42 0.97 -16.27 -14.86
N PHE A 43 -0.12 -16.97 -14.53
CA PHE A 43 -0.05 -18.27 -13.87
C PHE A 43 0.72 -19.27 -14.73
N GLU A 44 1.60 -20.04 -14.10
CA GLU A 44 2.43 -21.04 -14.77
C GLU A 44 1.59 -22.08 -15.55
N ALA A 45 0.46 -22.49 -14.99
CA ALA A 45 -0.46 -23.46 -15.60
C ALA A 45 -1.29 -22.90 -16.77
N SER A 46 -1.24 -21.59 -17.05
CA SER A 46 -2.06 -20.97 -18.10
C SER A 46 -1.78 -21.55 -19.48
N GLN A 47 -2.83 -21.88 -20.22
CA GLN A 47 -2.76 -22.31 -21.62
C GLN A 47 -2.76 -21.12 -22.61
N HIS A 48 -2.85 -19.89 -22.10
CA HIS A 48 -3.00 -18.67 -22.90
C HIS A 48 -1.95 -17.60 -22.57
N LYS A 49 -0.70 -18.03 -22.30
CA LYS A 49 0.39 -17.14 -21.85
C LYS A 49 0.64 -15.97 -22.80
N GLU A 50 0.66 -16.20 -24.11
CA GLU A 50 0.87 -15.15 -25.12
C GLU A 50 -0.24 -14.09 -25.12
N ALA A 51 -1.50 -14.51 -25.01
CA ALA A 51 -2.63 -13.60 -24.95
C ALA A 51 -2.62 -12.80 -23.64
N ALA A 52 -2.34 -13.47 -22.51
CA ALA A 52 -2.19 -12.83 -21.21
C ALA A 52 -1.05 -11.79 -21.22
N TRP A 53 0.08 -12.10 -21.85
CA TRP A 53 1.19 -11.16 -21.98
C TRP A 53 0.81 -9.91 -22.77
N LYS A 54 0.15 -10.07 -23.92
CA LYS A 54 -0.36 -8.93 -24.71
C LYS A 54 -1.33 -8.06 -23.92
N LEU A 55 -2.19 -8.67 -23.10
CA LEU A 55 -3.08 -7.93 -22.22
C LEU A 55 -2.31 -7.13 -21.17
N ILE A 56 -1.32 -7.73 -20.50
CA ILE A 56 -0.46 -7.03 -19.53
C ILE A 56 0.25 -5.83 -20.18
N GLN A 57 0.80 -6.02 -21.38
CA GLN A 57 1.43 -4.93 -22.13
C GLN A 57 0.44 -3.82 -22.43
N PHE A 58 -0.79 -4.15 -22.84
CA PHE A 58 -1.83 -3.16 -23.11
C PHE A 58 -2.22 -2.38 -21.84
N LEU A 59 -2.51 -3.06 -20.73
CA LEU A 59 -2.98 -2.46 -19.49
C LEU A 59 -1.93 -1.56 -18.80
N THR A 60 -0.64 -1.77 -19.08
CA THR A 60 0.48 -1.02 -18.46
C THR A 60 1.03 0.10 -19.34
N ARG A 61 0.49 0.30 -20.55
CA ARG A 61 0.83 1.44 -21.41
C ARG A 61 0.51 2.77 -20.72
N GLU A 62 1.33 3.77 -20.98
CA GLU A 62 1.17 5.13 -20.45
C GLU A 62 -0.22 5.71 -20.73
N ASP A 63 -0.75 5.49 -21.94
CA ASP A 63 -2.05 6.01 -22.39
C ASP A 63 -3.25 5.15 -21.99
N VAL A 64 -3.04 4.03 -21.28
CA VAL A 64 -4.10 3.10 -20.85
C VAL A 64 -4.12 2.92 -19.34
N ASN A 65 -2.94 2.93 -18.69
CA ASN A 65 -2.79 2.48 -17.32
C ASN A 65 -3.63 3.30 -16.33
N GLY A 66 -3.78 4.61 -16.56
CA GLY A 66 -4.64 5.48 -15.75
C GLY A 66 -6.14 5.25 -15.90
N ASP A 67 -6.60 4.72 -17.03
CA ASP A 67 -8.03 4.53 -17.32
C ASP A 67 -8.57 3.21 -16.75
N VAL A 68 -7.68 2.26 -16.45
CA VAL A 68 -8.01 0.90 -16.02
C VAL A 68 -7.70 0.64 -14.55
N VAL A 69 -7.32 1.68 -13.80
CA VAL A 69 -7.03 1.60 -12.37
C VAL A 69 -7.82 2.66 -11.61
N GLU A 70 -8.19 2.34 -10.38
CA GLU A 70 -8.79 3.28 -9.44
C GLU A 70 -7.73 3.89 -8.49
N LEU A 71 -6.60 3.21 -8.32
CA LEU A 71 -5.47 3.65 -7.49
C LEU A 71 -4.40 4.36 -8.34
N VAL A 72 -3.37 4.89 -7.69
CA VAL A 72 -2.25 5.53 -8.39
C VAL A 72 -1.59 4.52 -9.34
N PRO A 73 -1.54 4.79 -10.65
CA PRO A 73 -0.90 3.91 -11.62
C PRO A 73 0.60 3.72 -11.31
N ALA A 74 1.15 2.54 -11.58
CA ALA A 74 2.58 2.29 -11.41
C ALA A 74 3.44 2.88 -12.54
N ASN A 75 2.84 3.14 -13.70
CA ASN A 75 3.50 3.88 -14.78
C ASN A 75 3.58 5.37 -14.38
N MET A 76 4.79 5.88 -14.14
CA MET A 76 5.00 7.23 -13.58
C MET A 76 4.35 8.37 -14.39
N LYS A 77 4.33 8.28 -15.72
CA LYS A 77 3.72 9.32 -16.54
C LYS A 77 2.20 9.26 -16.47
N ALA A 78 1.63 8.06 -16.54
CA ALA A 78 0.20 7.85 -16.29
C ALA A 78 -0.18 8.31 -14.87
N ALA A 79 0.68 8.05 -13.88
CA ALA A 79 0.48 8.47 -12.50
C ALA A 79 0.41 9.98 -12.36
N GLN A 80 1.33 10.72 -12.97
CA GLN A 80 1.32 12.19 -12.95
C GLN A 80 0.01 12.74 -13.53
N SER A 81 -0.40 12.27 -14.71
CA SER A 81 -1.66 12.69 -15.34
C SER A 81 -2.88 12.29 -14.51
N PHE A 82 -2.90 11.06 -13.99
CA PHE A 82 -3.98 10.54 -13.15
C PHE A 82 -4.14 11.34 -11.86
N LEU A 83 -3.03 11.62 -11.15
CA LEU A 83 -3.04 12.36 -9.89
C LEU A 83 -3.52 13.80 -10.12
N ALA A 84 -2.99 14.47 -11.14
CA ALA A 84 -3.39 15.84 -11.47
C ALA A 84 -4.88 15.96 -11.82
N ALA A 85 -5.46 14.95 -12.49
CA ALA A 85 -6.86 14.94 -12.88
C ALA A 85 -7.80 14.51 -11.75
N ASN A 86 -7.37 13.59 -10.88
CA ASN A 86 -8.29 12.85 -9.98
C ASN A 86 -8.02 13.06 -8.49
N ARG A 87 -6.94 13.75 -8.09
CA ARG A 87 -6.53 13.85 -6.68
C ARG A 87 -6.30 15.29 -6.23
N LYS A 88 -6.79 15.61 -5.04
CA LYS A 88 -6.32 16.77 -4.26
C LYS A 88 -4.93 16.47 -3.69
N GLY A 89 -4.06 17.46 -3.61
CA GLY A 89 -2.69 17.30 -3.09
C GLY A 89 -1.82 16.36 -3.92
N ALA A 90 -2.03 16.32 -5.25
CA ALA A 90 -1.28 15.48 -6.17
C ALA A 90 0.26 15.63 -6.04
N ASP A 91 0.70 16.85 -5.71
CA ASP A 91 2.09 17.22 -5.45
C ASP A 91 2.68 16.61 -4.18
N LEU A 92 1.84 16.16 -3.23
CA LEU A 92 2.26 15.50 -2.00
C LEU A 92 2.34 13.97 -2.14
N ILE A 93 1.58 13.39 -3.07
CA ILE A 93 1.40 11.94 -3.19
C ILE A 93 2.66 11.26 -3.75
N ILE A 94 3.25 11.80 -4.83
CA ILE A 94 4.47 11.21 -5.41
C ILE A 94 5.64 11.26 -4.40
N PRO A 95 5.96 12.39 -3.75
CA PRO A 95 7.00 12.41 -2.72
C PRO A 95 6.73 11.45 -1.55
N HIS A 96 5.47 11.28 -1.16
CA HIS A 96 5.11 10.30 -0.15
C HIS A 96 5.43 8.85 -0.59
N LEU A 97 5.09 8.50 -1.83
CA LEU A 97 5.38 7.19 -2.41
C LEU A 97 6.89 6.96 -2.58
N GLU A 98 7.66 7.98 -2.94
CA GLU A 98 9.12 7.92 -3.07
C GLU A 98 9.83 7.67 -1.72
N ASN A 99 9.22 8.09 -0.61
CA ASN A 99 9.71 7.86 0.75
C ASN A 99 9.14 6.58 1.40
N ALA A 100 8.19 5.90 0.75
CA ALA A 100 7.58 4.69 1.28
C ALA A 100 8.46 3.45 1.04
N SER A 101 8.30 2.44 1.90
CA SER A 101 9.07 1.19 1.83
C SER A 101 8.16 -0.02 1.57
N PRO A 102 8.58 -1.00 0.74
CA PRO A 102 7.83 -2.22 0.59
C PRO A 102 7.81 -2.99 1.90
N ARG A 103 6.78 -3.81 2.06
CA ARG A 103 6.76 -4.82 3.13
C ARG A 103 7.88 -5.84 2.91
N PRO A 104 8.31 -6.57 3.94
CA PRO A 104 9.35 -7.59 3.81
C PRO A 104 9.06 -8.55 2.65
N LEU A 105 10.01 -8.67 1.71
CA LEU A 105 9.91 -9.57 0.56
C LEU A 105 10.26 -11.00 0.97
N SER A 106 9.41 -11.59 1.80
CA SER A 106 9.56 -12.95 2.33
C SER A 106 8.44 -13.86 1.84
N PRO A 107 8.73 -15.13 1.48
CA PRO A 107 7.68 -16.14 1.26
C PRO A 107 6.82 -16.38 2.51
N ARG A 108 7.35 -16.04 3.70
CA ARG A 108 6.68 -16.15 5.01
C ARG A 108 6.01 -14.85 5.45
N TYR A 109 5.86 -13.88 4.55
CA TYR A 109 5.37 -12.55 4.91
C TYR A 109 3.99 -12.61 5.58
N LEU A 110 3.11 -13.53 5.19
CA LEU A 110 1.79 -13.67 5.82
C LEU A 110 1.91 -14.12 7.28
N GLU A 111 2.76 -15.11 7.57
CA GLU A 111 3.02 -15.53 8.96
C GLU A 111 3.67 -14.41 9.79
N VAL A 112 4.59 -13.64 9.21
CA VAL A 112 5.18 -12.46 9.86
C VAL A 112 4.11 -11.42 10.17
N ALA A 113 3.22 -11.12 9.21
CA ALA A 113 2.15 -10.15 9.37
C ALA A 113 1.15 -10.56 10.47
N ASP A 114 0.81 -11.84 10.56
CA ASP A 114 -0.06 -12.35 11.63
C ASP A 114 0.58 -12.18 13.03
N ILE A 115 1.91 -12.37 13.12
CA ILE A 115 2.66 -12.12 14.35
C ILE A 115 2.67 -10.62 14.70
N GLU A 116 2.87 -9.74 13.71
CA GLU A 116 2.81 -8.28 13.90
C GLU A 116 1.42 -7.79 14.35
N VAL A 117 0.34 -8.39 13.84
CA VAL A 117 -1.03 -8.10 14.31
C VAL A 117 -1.20 -8.55 15.76
N THR A 118 -0.69 -9.74 16.11
CA THR A 118 -0.72 -10.26 17.48
C THR A 118 0.05 -9.35 18.45
N LEU A 119 1.22 -8.86 18.04
CA LEU A 119 2.00 -7.85 18.78
C LEU A 119 1.14 -6.63 19.11
N ALA A 120 0.48 -6.04 18.11
CA ALA A 120 -0.38 -4.87 18.33
C ALA A 120 -1.55 -5.19 19.29
N GLN A 121 -2.16 -6.36 19.14
CA GLN A 121 -3.25 -6.80 20.02
C GLN A 121 -2.81 -7.02 21.47
N ASP A 122 -1.62 -7.60 21.69
CA ASP A 122 -1.04 -7.80 23.02
C ASP A 122 -0.83 -6.44 23.72
N VAL A 123 -0.27 -5.47 23.00
CA VAL A 123 -0.09 -4.11 23.51
C VAL A 123 -1.43 -3.44 23.84
N PHE A 124 -2.41 -3.51 22.93
CA PHE A 124 -3.75 -2.95 23.19
C PHE A 124 -4.50 -3.65 24.31
N SER A 125 -4.17 -4.91 24.60
CA SER A 125 -4.73 -5.69 25.70
C SER A 125 -4.01 -5.46 27.04
N GLY A 126 -2.98 -4.59 27.07
CA GLY A 126 -2.28 -4.17 28.29
C GLY A 126 -0.96 -4.89 28.56
N MET A 127 -0.42 -5.67 27.62
CA MET A 127 0.95 -6.17 27.72
C MET A 127 1.96 -5.02 27.61
N ASP A 128 3.06 -5.11 28.34
CA ASP A 128 4.17 -4.17 28.18
C ASP A 128 4.70 -4.20 26.73
N PRO A 129 4.91 -3.04 26.07
CA PRO A 129 5.35 -2.99 24.68
C PRO A 129 6.68 -3.70 24.39
N GLN A 130 7.64 -3.64 25.31
CA GLN A 130 8.92 -4.32 25.13
C GLN A 130 8.72 -5.84 25.20
N GLN A 131 7.96 -6.30 26.20
CA GLN A 131 7.65 -7.72 26.34
C GLN A 131 6.89 -8.28 25.12
N ALA A 132 5.90 -7.52 24.60
CA ALA A 132 5.15 -7.92 23.43
C ALA A 132 6.07 -7.99 22.19
N ALA A 133 6.97 -7.01 22.02
CA ALA A 133 7.95 -6.99 20.94
C ALA A 133 8.92 -8.18 21.03
N ASP A 134 9.44 -8.50 22.22
CA ASP A 134 10.34 -9.64 22.43
C ASP A 134 9.66 -10.96 22.08
N LYS A 135 8.38 -11.13 22.47
CA LYS A 135 7.53 -12.28 22.10
C LYS A 135 7.37 -12.39 20.57
N ALA A 136 7.10 -11.28 19.90
CA ALA A 136 6.93 -11.23 18.44
C ALA A 136 8.25 -11.57 17.71
N CYS A 137 9.37 -10.99 18.12
CA CYS A 137 10.70 -11.31 17.58
C CYS A 137 11.02 -12.80 17.71
N THR A 138 10.79 -13.38 18.90
CA THR A 138 10.99 -14.81 19.13
C THR A 138 10.15 -15.68 18.17
N ALA A 139 8.90 -15.31 17.94
CA ALA A 139 8.01 -16.04 17.04
C ALA A 139 8.43 -15.90 15.56
N ILE A 140 8.88 -14.72 15.14
CA ILE A 140 9.39 -14.47 13.79
C ILE A 140 10.68 -15.26 13.56
N ASP A 141 11.60 -15.27 14.53
CA ASP A 141 12.86 -16.03 14.45
C ASP A 141 12.62 -17.55 14.39
N ALA A 142 11.48 -18.02 14.88
CA ALA A 142 11.07 -19.42 14.79
C ALA A 142 10.44 -19.81 13.42
N LEU A 143 10.21 -18.85 12.51
CA LEU A 143 9.79 -19.11 11.13
C LEU A 143 10.95 -19.55 10.23
N ASN A 144 12.19 -19.43 10.73
CA ASN A 144 13.45 -19.81 10.06
C ASN A 144 13.55 -21.31 9.79
#